data_AF-A0A934Y9G0-F1
#
_entry.id   AF-A0A934Y9G0-F1
#
_cell.length_a   1.000
_cell.length_b   1.000
_cell.length_c   1.000
_cell.angle_alpha   90.00
_cell.angle_beta   90.00
_cell.angle_gamma   90.00
#
_symmetry.space_group_name_H-M   'P 1'
#
loop_
_entity.id
_entity.type
_entity.pdbx_description
1 polymer ?
#
loop_
_entity_poly.entity_id
_entity_poly.type
_entity_poly.pdbx_seq_one_letter_code
_entity_poly.pdbx_strand_id
1 'polypeptide(L)'
;MIIFAISSIKHDIKGIVVNAYGAYSDSSTAKIVELLHNHIKTKPIKRNEFLIPISREHHHSLLLCWKIRSGIKKNVEISRIKKYVDWFYEYHILPHFEVEEKFIFPILGNENDLIKRALSEHQNLKLLFEKTIENENKYNLIADNLDKHIRFEERILFNEIQSKATQAQLEVIQTSHSEGKFYDNEEDKFWA
;
A
#
# COMPACT_ATOMS: atom_id res chain seq x y z
N MET A 1 0.97 13.36 -34.79
CA MET A 1 2.01 14.01 -33.94
C MET A 1 1.50 13.94 -32.50
N ILE A 2 2.09 13.10 -31.66
CA ILE A 2 1.65 13.01 -30.25
C ILE A 2 2.50 14.01 -29.47
N ILE A 3 1.82 15.02 -28.93
CA ILE A 3 2.41 16.11 -28.17
C ILE A 3 1.95 15.96 -26.72
N PHE A 4 2.89 15.85 -25.79
CA PHE A 4 2.59 15.90 -24.36
C PHE A 4 2.98 17.26 -23.79
N ALA A 5 2.05 17.91 -23.10
CA ALA A 5 2.38 19.03 -22.23
C ALA A 5 2.65 18.48 -20.82
N ILE A 6 3.82 18.80 -20.27
CA ILE A 6 4.24 18.39 -18.94
C ILE A 6 4.48 19.59 -18.03
N SER A 7 4.12 19.44 -16.76
CA SER A 7 4.48 20.36 -15.69
C SER A 7 4.91 19.55 -14.46
N SER A 8 5.87 20.06 -13.71
CA SER A 8 6.35 19.45 -12.48
C SER A 8 6.86 20.53 -11.54
N ILE A 9 6.17 20.71 -10.41
CA ILE A 9 6.60 21.63 -9.35
C ILE A 9 7.90 21.14 -8.71
N LYS A 10 8.04 19.81 -8.55
CA LYS A 10 9.23 19.17 -7.96
C LYS A 10 10.51 19.39 -8.78
N HIS A 11 10.38 19.52 -10.10
CA HIS A 11 11.51 19.68 -11.01
C HIS A 11 11.55 21.07 -11.68
N ASP A 12 10.76 22.02 -11.19
CA ASP A 12 10.58 23.38 -11.75
C ASP A 12 10.29 23.41 -13.27
N ILE A 13 9.50 22.43 -13.73
CA ILE A 13 9.05 22.33 -15.13
C ILE A 13 7.68 23.00 -15.24
N LYS A 14 7.56 24.06 -16.04
CA LYS A 14 6.30 24.79 -16.24
C LYS A 14 5.85 24.71 -17.69
N GLY A 15 4.89 23.83 -17.97
CA GLY A 15 4.17 23.79 -19.24
C GLY A 15 5.07 23.52 -20.46
N ILE A 16 6.02 22.59 -20.32
CA ILE A 16 6.91 22.22 -21.42
C ILE A 16 6.19 21.24 -22.34
N VAL A 17 6.35 21.45 -23.63
CA VAL A 17 5.81 20.57 -24.67
C VAL A 17 6.91 19.61 -25.14
N VAL A 18 6.64 18.31 -25.10
CA VAL A 18 7.59 17.24 -25.41
C VAL A 18 7.07 16.43 -26.60
N ASN A 19 7.92 16.23 -27.61
CA ASN A 19 7.59 15.49 -28.83
C ASN A 19 8.65 14.40 -29.13
N ALA A 20 8.22 13.15 -29.27
CA ALA A 20 9.10 12.03 -29.56
C ALA A 20 9.27 11.70 -31.04
N TYR A 21 8.60 12.42 -31.94
CA TYR A 21 8.58 12.10 -33.37
C TYR A 21 8.91 13.33 -34.23
N GLY A 22 9.85 13.16 -35.17
CA GLY A 22 10.21 14.17 -36.18
C GLY A 22 11.65 14.65 -36.07
N ALA A 23 12.03 15.64 -36.89
CA ALA A 23 13.40 16.13 -37.02
C ALA A 23 14.01 16.74 -35.73
N TYR A 24 13.18 16.97 -34.71
CA TYR A 24 13.55 17.58 -33.43
C TYR A 24 13.49 16.59 -32.24
N SER A 25 13.28 15.29 -32.49
CA SER A 25 13.26 14.30 -31.41
C SER A 25 14.68 13.87 -31.03
N ASP A 26 15.06 14.06 -29.77
CA ASP A 26 16.26 13.44 -29.19
C ASP A 26 15.92 12.19 -28.35
N SER A 27 16.94 11.42 -28.00
CA SER A 27 16.80 10.16 -27.26
C SER A 27 16.27 10.33 -25.83
N SER A 28 16.47 11.50 -25.21
CA SER A 28 15.97 11.81 -23.87
C SER A 28 14.47 12.11 -23.91
N THR A 29 14.06 12.91 -24.89
CA THR A 29 12.68 13.30 -25.17
C THR A 29 11.84 12.08 -25.56
N ALA A 30 12.38 11.17 -26.36
CA ALA A 30 11.74 9.90 -26.70
C ALA A 30 11.45 9.03 -25.47
N LYS A 31 12.43 8.88 -24.56
CA LYS A 31 12.26 8.12 -23.30
C LYS A 31 11.20 8.73 -22.39
N ILE A 32 11.17 10.05 -22.27
CA ILE A 32 10.15 10.75 -21.47
C ILE A 32 8.75 10.47 -22.04
N VAL A 33 8.58 10.58 -23.35
CA VAL A 33 7.28 10.32 -24.00
C VAL A 33 6.85 8.86 -23.89
N GLU A 34 7.78 7.91 -23.94
CA GLU A 34 7.49 6.50 -23.70
C GLU A 34 6.99 6.26 -22.26
N LEU A 35 7.66 6.87 -21.27
CA LEU A 35 7.22 6.83 -19.87
C LEU A 35 5.85 7.47 -19.68
N LEU A 36 5.56 8.60 -20.33
CA LEU A 36 4.27 9.28 -20.27
C LEU A 36 3.15 8.45 -20.91
N HIS A 37 3.39 7.83 -22.05
CA HIS A 37 2.42 6.91 -22.67
C HIS A 37 2.09 5.75 -21.75
N ASN A 38 3.10 5.15 -21.11
CA ASN A 38 2.89 4.06 -20.16
C ASN A 38 2.12 4.53 -18.92
N HIS A 39 2.43 5.73 -18.42
CA HIS A 39 1.74 6.33 -17.28
C HIS A 39 0.25 6.62 -17.58
N ILE A 40 -0.06 7.14 -18.78
CA ILE A 40 -1.44 7.46 -19.18
C ILE A 40 -2.27 6.19 -19.46
N LYS A 41 -1.63 5.11 -19.94
CA LYS A 41 -2.29 3.81 -20.13
C LYS A 41 -2.79 3.22 -18.81
N THR A 42 -2.10 3.46 -17.71
CA THR A 42 -2.52 3.00 -16.38
C THR A 42 -3.35 4.06 -15.67
N LYS A 43 -4.67 4.05 -15.88
CA LYS A 43 -5.57 4.91 -15.08
C LYS A 43 -5.40 4.57 -13.59
N PRO A 44 -5.27 5.56 -12.69
CA PRO A 44 -5.31 5.34 -11.27
C PRO A 44 -6.56 4.55 -10.88
N ILE A 45 -6.41 3.54 -10.02
CA ILE A 45 -7.54 2.77 -9.51
C ILE A 45 -8.46 3.74 -8.76
N LYS A 46 -9.70 3.90 -9.24
CA LYS A 46 -10.70 4.72 -8.57
C LYS A 46 -11.36 3.87 -7.48
N ARG A 47 -10.90 4.07 -6.25
CA ARG A 47 -11.46 3.41 -5.07
C ARG A 47 -12.82 4.02 -4.71
N ASN A 48 -13.77 3.17 -4.34
CA ASN A 48 -15.05 3.56 -3.76
C ASN A 48 -14.83 4.29 -2.42
N GLU A 49 -15.60 5.34 -2.16
CA GLU A 49 -15.47 6.19 -0.97
C GLU A 49 -15.43 5.43 0.35
N PHE A 50 -16.19 4.33 0.46
CA PHE A 50 -16.27 3.53 1.67
C PHE A 50 -15.03 2.66 1.92
N LEU A 51 -14.24 2.39 0.89
CA LEU A 51 -12.97 1.66 1.00
C LEU A 51 -11.76 2.59 1.10
N ILE A 52 -11.94 3.90 0.88
CA ILE A 52 -10.85 4.88 0.99
C ILE A 52 -10.20 4.87 2.39
N PRO A 53 -10.94 4.82 3.51
CA PRO A 53 -10.34 4.78 4.85
C PRO A 53 -9.41 3.57 5.04
N ILE A 54 -9.85 2.40 4.59
CA ILE A 54 -9.08 1.15 4.65
C ILE A 54 -7.82 1.25 3.77
N SER A 55 -7.96 1.77 2.54
CA SER A 55 -6.81 2.05 1.66
C SER A 55 -5.84 3.10 2.22
N ARG A 56 -6.27 3.99 3.13
CA ARG A 56 -5.36 4.92 3.83
C ARG A 56 -4.52 4.18 4.87
N GLU A 57 -5.08 3.22 5.58
CA GLU A 57 -4.34 2.39 6.53
C GLU A 57 -3.24 1.57 5.83
N HIS A 58 -3.52 1.07 4.61
CA HIS A 58 -2.51 0.48 3.75
C HIS A 58 -1.32 1.39 3.46
N HIS A 59 -1.54 2.71 3.32
CA HIS A 59 -0.43 3.65 3.16
C HIS A 59 0.49 3.66 4.39
N HIS A 60 -0.08 3.64 5.60
CA HIS A 60 0.68 3.57 6.84
C HIS A 60 1.44 2.24 6.98
N SER A 61 0.82 1.12 6.61
CA SER A 61 1.47 -0.19 6.60
C SER A 61 2.61 -0.30 5.57
N LEU A 62 2.48 0.35 4.41
CA LEU A 62 3.59 0.49 3.45
C LEU A 62 4.71 1.38 4.00
N LEU A 63 4.36 2.43 4.77
CA LEU A 63 5.36 3.25 5.46
C LEU A 63 6.12 2.43 6.50
N LEU A 64 5.46 1.56 7.27
CA LEU A 64 6.12 0.59 8.16
C LEU A 64 7.15 -0.26 7.39
N CYS A 65 6.75 -0.82 6.25
CA CYS A 65 7.65 -1.62 5.41
C CYS A 65 8.89 -0.82 4.98
N TRP A 66 8.72 0.46 4.62
CA TRP A 66 9.84 1.36 4.32
C TRP A 66 10.71 1.65 5.54
N LYS A 67 10.11 1.90 6.72
CA LYS A 67 10.84 2.16 7.96
C LYS A 67 11.71 0.97 8.35
N ILE A 68 11.16 -0.24 8.33
CA ILE A 68 11.89 -1.49 8.58
C ILE A 68 13.12 -1.60 7.67
N ARG A 69 12.91 -1.49 6.35
CA ARG A 69 14.00 -1.59 5.36
C ARG A 69 15.06 -0.50 5.57
N SER A 70 14.64 0.70 5.95
CA SER A 70 15.54 1.83 6.24
C SER A 70 16.38 1.59 7.48
N GLY A 71 15.77 1.08 8.56
CA GLY A 71 16.49 0.70 9.79
C GLY A 71 17.53 -0.37 9.54
N ILE A 72 17.16 -1.45 8.85
CA ILE A 72 18.08 -2.54 8.49
C ILE A 72 19.24 -2.00 7.63
N LYS A 73 18.95 -1.21 6.59
CA LYS A 73 19.99 -0.62 5.72
C LYS A 73 20.99 0.27 6.48
N LYS A 74 20.53 0.91 7.55
CA LYS A 74 21.34 1.77 8.43
C LYS A 74 22.05 0.99 9.54
N ASN A 75 21.94 -0.34 9.57
CA ASN A 75 22.44 -1.21 10.65
C ASN A 75 21.94 -0.76 12.03
N VAL A 76 20.67 -0.36 12.12
CA VAL A 76 20.02 -0.05 13.40
C VAL A 76 19.87 -1.33 14.21
N GLU A 77 20.13 -1.23 15.51
CA GLU A 77 19.86 -2.31 16.48
C GLU A 77 18.45 -2.90 16.31
N ILE A 78 18.38 -4.24 16.15
CA ILE A 78 17.14 -4.96 15.90
C ILE A 78 16.08 -4.69 16.98
N SER A 79 16.49 -4.50 18.23
CA SER A 79 15.59 -4.18 19.35
C SER A 79 14.82 -2.87 19.15
N ARG A 80 15.41 -1.86 18.49
CA ARG A 80 14.74 -0.59 18.19
C ARG A 80 13.70 -0.75 17.09
N ILE A 81 14.05 -1.50 16.04
CA ILE A 81 13.11 -1.86 14.97
C ILE A 81 11.94 -2.66 15.57
N LYS A 82 12.25 -3.65 16.41
CA LYS A 82 11.26 -4.46 17.13
C LYS A 82 10.24 -3.61 17.86
N LYS A 83 10.69 -2.69 18.72
CA LYS A 83 9.80 -1.88 19.58
C LYS A 83 8.74 -1.15 18.75
N TYR A 84 9.16 -0.55 17.63
CA TYR A 84 8.24 0.14 16.73
C TYR A 84 7.32 -0.82 15.98
N VAL A 85 7.86 -1.93 15.48
CA VAL A 85 7.09 -2.94 14.73
C VAL A 85 6.02 -3.60 15.60
N ASP A 86 6.35 -3.95 16.85
CA ASP A 86 5.40 -4.55 17.80
C ASP A 86 4.25 -3.59 18.11
N TRP A 87 4.57 -2.31 18.39
CA TRP A 87 3.56 -1.26 18.57
C TRP A 87 2.66 -1.12 17.34
N PHE A 88 3.25 -1.04 16.14
CA PHE A 88 2.46 -0.88 14.92
C PHE A 88 1.59 -2.11 14.64
N TYR A 89 2.09 -3.31 14.93
CA TYR A 89 1.33 -4.55 14.79
C TYR A 89 0.09 -4.56 15.69
N GLU A 90 0.26 -4.23 16.98
CA GLU A 90 -0.81 -4.25 17.98
C GLU A 90 -1.90 -3.21 17.70
N TYR A 91 -1.52 -1.97 17.37
CA TYR A 91 -2.46 -0.86 17.28
C TYR A 91 -2.98 -0.57 15.88
N HIS A 92 -2.33 -1.08 14.82
CA HIS A 92 -2.72 -0.80 13.44
C HIS A 92 -2.99 -2.06 12.61
N ILE A 93 -2.07 -3.02 12.56
CA ILE A 93 -2.23 -4.20 11.70
C ILE A 93 -3.35 -5.12 12.20
N LEU A 94 -3.37 -5.45 13.50
CA LEU A 94 -4.38 -6.36 14.05
C LEU A 94 -5.81 -5.81 13.93
N PRO A 95 -6.10 -4.56 14.32
CA PRO A 95 -7.44 -3.99 14.13
C PRO A 95 -7.85 -3.90 12.66
N HIS A 96 -6.90 -3.57 11.77
CA HIS A 96 -7.14 -3.51 10.34
C HIS A 96 -7.60 -4.87 9.79
N PHE A 97 -6.84 -5.93 10.09
CA PHE A 97 -7.22 -7.28 9.70
C PHE A 97 -8.57 -7.70 10.27
N GLU A 98 -8.90 -7.33 11.51
CA GLU A 98 -10.22 -7.64 12.08
C GLU A 98 -11.36 -6.98 11.29
N VAL A 99 -11.20 -5.71 10.90
CA VAL A 99 -12.19 -4.99 10.11
C VAL A 99 -12.39 -5.67 8.74
N GLU A 100 -11.28 -6.03 8.08
CA GLU A 100 -11.32 -6.69 6.79
C GLU A 100 -12.00 -8.05 6.85
N GLU A 101 -11.56 -8.91 7.77
CA GLU A 101 -12.06 -10.27 7.95
C GLU A 101 -13.56 -10.28 8.32
N LYS A 102 -14.01 -9.30 9.12
CA LYS A 102 -15.38 -9.27 9.65
C LYS A 102 -16.39 -8.56 8.76
N PHE A 103 -15.99 -7.52 8.04
CA PHE A 103 -16.93 -6.63 7.33
C PHE A 103 -16.70 -6.56 5.82
N ILE A 104 -15.46 -6.73 5.36
CA ILE A 104 -15.09 -6.51 3.96
C ILE A 104 -15.06 -7.83 3.18
N PHE A 105 -14.32 -8.81 3.68
CA PHE A 105 -14.16 -10.12 3.06
C PHE A 105 -15.48 -10.89 2.87
N PRO A 106 -16.45 -10.84 3.80
CA PRO A 106 -17.74 -11.52 3.61
C PRO A 106 -18.54 -11.06 2.39
N ILE A 107 -18.24 -9.88 1.81
CA ILE A 107 -18.93 -9.37 0.61
C ILE A 107 -18.73 -10.29 -0.60
N LEU A 108 -17.54 -10.87 -0.78
CA LEU A 108 -17.28 -11.85 -1.84
C LEU A 108 -17.64 -13.28 -1.45
N GLY A 109 -17.93 -13.51 -0.16
CA GLY A 109 -18.18 -14.81 0.44
C GLY A 109 -16.90 -15.56 0.81
N ASN A 110 -16.95 -16.26 1.95
CA ASN A 110 -15.78 -16.94 2.54
C ASN A 110 -15.22 -18.09 1.67
N GLU A 111 -16.03 -18.60 0.72
CA GLU A 111 -15.59 -19.65 -0.18
C GLU A 111 -14.77 -19.15 -1.38
N ASN A 112 -14.72 -17.83 -1.60
CA ASN A 112 -13.97 -17.22 -2.69
C ASN A 112 -12.46 -17.43 -2.53
N ASP A 113 -11.78 -17.85 -3.60
CA ASP A 113 -10.34 -18.13 -3.58
C ASP A 113 -9.48 -16.90 -3.19
N LEU A 114 -9.91 -15.69 -3.56
CA LEU A 114 -9.21 -14.46 -3.18
C LEU A 114 -9.31 -14.20 -1.66
N ILE A 115 -10.46 -14.52 -1.06
CA ILE A 115 -10.67 -14.39 0.39
C ILE A 115 -9.87 -15.45 1.14
N LYS A 116 -9.89 -16.70 0.68
CA LYS A 116 -9.06 -17.79 1.25
C LYS A 116 -7.58 -17.42 1.22
N ARG A 117 -7.13 -16.82 0.11
CA ARG A 117 -5.77 -16.29 -0.01
C ARG A 117 -5.49 -15.18 1.00
N ALA A 118 -6.35 -14.15 1.07
CA ALA A 118 -6.17 -13.03 2.01
C ALA A 118 -6.06 -13.51 3.46
N LEU A 119 -6.97 -14.39 3.88
CA LEU A 119 -6.98 -15.00 5.22
C LEU A 119 -5.71 -15.81 5.50
N SER A 120 -5.22 -16.56 4.52
CA SER A 120 -3.96 -17.29 4.64
C SER A 120 -2.76 -16.35 4.75
N GLU A 121 -2.73 -15.26 3.97
CA GLU A 121 -1.70 -14.23 4.06
C GLU A 121 -1.73 -13.51 5.43
N HIS A 122 -2.93 -13.20 5.97
CA HIS A 122 -3.10 -12.66 7.33
C HIS A 122 -2.52 -13.59 8.38
N GLN A 123 -2.87 -14.88 8.35
CA GLN A 123 -2.37 -15.87 9.30
C GLN A 123 -0.84 -15.98 9.24
N ASN A 124 -0.27 -16.04 8.04
CA ASN A 124 1.18 -16.08 7.86
C ASN A 124 1.87 -14.82 8.39
N LEU A 125 1.28 -13.64 8.17
CA LEU A 125 1.78 -12.38 8.71
C LEU A 125 1.71 -12.37 10.24
N LYS A 126 0.58 -12.73 10.85
CA LYS A 126 0.41 -12.83 12.31
C LYS A 126 1.50 -13.73 12.93
N LEU A 127 1.71 -14.92 12.37
CA LEU A 127 2.78 -15.83 12.79
C LEU A 127 4.19 -15.24 12.64
N LEU A 128 4.43 -14.44 11.59
CA LEU A 128 5.72 -13.76 11.41
C LEU A 128 5.95 -12.67 12.46
N PHE A 129 4.94 -11.84 12.76
CA PHE A 129 5.03 -10.80 13.80
C PHE A 129 5.30 -11.42 15.18
N GLU A 130 4.59 -12.50 15.52
CA GLU A 130 4.62 -13.16 16.83
C GLU A 130 5.82 -14.09 17.05
N LYS A 131 6.62 -14.34 16.01
CA LYS A 131 7.79 -15.23 16.10
C LYS A 131 8.82 -14.68 17.10
N THR A 132 9.30 -15.53 18.01
CA THR A 132 10.23 -15.12 19.09
C THR A 132 11.65 -14.79 18.63
N ILE A 133 12.06 -15.28 17.46
CA ILE A 133 13.41 -15.05 16.92
C ILE A 133 13.48 -13.65 16.32
N GLU A 134 14.34 -12.78 16.87
CA GLU A 134 14.51 -11.41 16.40
C GLU A 134 15.81 -11.25 15.61
N ASN A 135 15.70 -11.21 14.28
CA ASN A 135 16.82 -11.01 13.37
C ASN A 135 16.40 -10.24 12.10
N GLU A 136 17.37 -9.72 11.36
CA GLU A 136 17.13 -8.97 10.12
C GLU A 136 16.23 -9.71 9.12
N ASN A 137 16.43 -11.03 8.99
CA ASN A 137 15.66 -11.86 8.06
C ASN A 137 14.17 -11.86 8.40
N LYS A 138 13.78 -11.94 9.68
CA LYS A 138 12.38 -11.85 10.12
C LYS A 138 11.76 -10.54 9.64
N TYR A 139 12.43 -9.42 9.90
CA TYR A 139 11.88 -8.09 9.58
C TYR A 139 11.82 -7.81 8.08
N ASN A 140 12.82 -8.26 7.31
CA ASN A 140 12.76 -8.23 5.85
C ASN A 140 11.57 -9.05 5.34
N LEU A 141 11.33 -10.26 5.88
CA LEU A 141 10.17 -11.08 5.52
C LEU A 141 8.85 -10.40 5.88
N ILE A 142 8.74 -9.76 7.04
CA ILE A 142 7.54 -8.97 7.40
C ILE A 142 7.29 -7.89 6.35
N ALA A 143 8.30 -7.07 6.04
CA ALA A 143 8.17 -5.97 5.10
C ALA A 143 7.83 -6.45 3.68
N ASP A 144 8.36 -7.59 3.24
CA ASP A 144 8.10 -8.15 1.92
C ASP A 144 6.73 -8.81 1.80
N ASN A 145 6.31 -9.59 2.81
CA ASN A 145 5.01 -10.23 2.79
C ASN A 145 3.89 -9.20 2.94
N LEU A 146 4.05 -8.21 3.82
CA LEU A 146 3.06 -7.16 4.03
C LEU A 146 2.91 -6.27 2.79
N ASP A 147 4.01 -5.84 2.16
CA ASP A 147 3.96 -5.06 0.90
C ASP A 147 3.27 -5.85 -0.23
N LYS A 148 3.58 -7.15 -0.38
CA LYS A 148 2.95 -8.01 -1.39
C LYS A 148 1.45 -8.20 -1.14
N HIS A 149 1.08 -8.42 0.12
CA HIS A 149 -0.29 -8.60 0.56
C HIS A 149 -1.12 -7.34 0.27
N ILE A 150 -0.68 -6.17 0.73
CA ILE A 150 -1.35 -4.88 0.47
C ILE A 150 -1.50 -4.62 -1.03
N ARG A 151 -0.48 -4.92 -1.84
CA ARG A 151 -0.56 -4.77 -3.30
C ARG A 151 -1.58 -5.71 -3.92
N PHE A 152 -1.68 -6.94 -3.43
CA PHE A 152 -2.70 -7.89 -3.86
C PHE A 152 -4.10 -7.35 -3.54
N GLU A 153 -4.30 -6.84 -2.32
CA GLU A 153 -5.59 -6.35 -1.90
C GLU A 153 -6.03 -5.13 -2.70
N GLU A 154 -5.16 -4.13 -2.79
CA GLU A 154 -5.44 -2.89 -3.50
C GLU A 154 -5.67 -3.12 -5.01
N ARG A 155 -4.88 -3.99 -5.64
CA ARG A 155 -4.92 -4.13 -7.10
C ARG A 155 -5.89 -5.19 -7.59
N ILE A 156 -6.23 -6.15 -6.75
CA ILE A 156 -7.04 -7.31 -7.14
C ILE A 156 -8.26 -7.39 -6.23
N LEU A 157 -8.08 -7.66 -4.94
CA LEU A 157 -9.20 -8.01 -4.07
C LEU A 157 -10.23 -6.89 -3.93
N PHE A 158 -9.81 -5.68 -3.61
CA PHE A 158 -10.72 -4.56 -3.39
C PHE A 158 -11.41 -4.11 -4.67
N ASN A 159 -10.82 -4.37 -5.84
CA ASN A 159 -11.49 -4.13 -7.13
C ASN A 159 -12.63 -5.14 -7.33
N GLU A 160 -12.40 -6.41 -7.03
CA GLU A 160 -13.44 -7.44 -7.07
C GLU A 160 -14.55 -7.17 -6.04
N ILE A 161 -14.19 -6.83 -4.80
CA ILE A 161 -15.16 -6.45 -3.76
C ILE A 161 -16.02 -5.28 -4.22
N GLN A 162 -15.40 -4.19 -4.69
CA GLN A 162 -16.11 -3.01 -5.17
C GLN A 162 -17.06 -3.33 -6.35
N SER A 163 -16.74 -4.31 -7.18
CA SER A 163 -17.59 -4.71 -8.31
C SER A 163 -18.85 -5.48 -7.89
N LYS A 164 -18.82 -6.16 -6.73
CA LYS A 164 -19.93 -6.99 -6.22
C LYS A 164 -20.68 -6.39 -5.03
N ALA A 165 -20.07 -5.45 -4.32
CA ALA A 165 -20.65 -4.87 -3.11
C ALA A 165 -21.94 -4.11 -3.40
N THR A 166 -22.96 -4.38 -2.59
CA THR A 166 -24.16 -3.53 -2.54
C THR A 166 -23.91 -2.27 -1.73
N GLN A 167 -24.68 -1.21 -2.00
CA GLN A 167 -24.58 0.05 -1.24
C GLN A 167 -24.73 -0.17 0.27
N ALA A 168 -25.68 -0.99 0.70
CA ALA A 168 -25.90 -1.30 2.12
C ALA A 168 -24.69 -2.01 2.76
N GLN A 169 -24.00 -2.89 2.04
CA GLN A 169 -22.77 -3.54 2.54
C GLN A 169 -21.62 -2.54 2.67
N LEU A 170 -21.52 -1.59 1.75
CA LEU A 170 -20.48 -0.55 1.79
C LEU A 170 -20.69 0.44 2.95
N GLU A 171 -21.94 0.80 3.26
CA GLU A 171 -22.26 1.68 4.40
C GLU A 171 -21.92 1.03 5.76
N VAL A 172 -22.07 -0.28 5.87
CA VAL A 172 -21.66 -1.04 7.07
C VAL A 172 -20.16 -0.95 7.31
N ILE A 173 -19.34 -0.94 6.24
CA ILE A 173 -17.88 -0.79 6.34
C ILE A 173 -17.54 0.57 6.96
N GLN A 174 -18.17 1.65 6.49
CA GLN A 174 -17.93 3.00 7.04
C GLN A 174 -18.33 3.13 8.49
N THR A 175 -19.43 2.50 8.90
CA THR A 175 -19.92 2.62 10.29
C THR A 175 -19.07 1.78 11.26
N SER A 176 -18.54 0.67 10.77
CA SER A 176 -17.69 -0.24 11.55
C SER A 176 -16.24 0.24 11.64
N HIS A 177 -15.82 1.11 10.71
CA HIS A 177 -14.52 1.77 10.72
C HIS A 177 -14.65 3.19 11.29
N SER A 178 -14.40 3.34 12.58
CA SER A 178 -14.22 4.67 13.17
C SER A 178 -12.88 5.23 12.71
N GLU A 179 -12.91 6.15 11.73
CA GLU A 179 -11.72 6.81 11.18
C GLU A 179 -11.01 7.64 12.28
N GLY A 180 -10.17 6.97 13.07
CA GLY A 180 -9.27 7.59 14.01
C GLY A 180 -8.12 8.25 13.25
N LYS A 181 -7.70 9.46 13.67
CA LYS A 181 -6.46 10.03 13.14
C LYS A 181 -5.31 9.07 13.44
N PHE A 182 -4.55 8.69 12.41
CA PHE A 182 -3.29 7.97 12.59
C PHE A 182 -2.30 8.87 13.35
N TYR A 183 -1.78 8.37 14.46
CA TYR A 183 -0.72 9.01 15.22
C TYR A 183 0.51 8.10 15.18
N ASP A 184 1.55 8.57 14.51
CA ASP A 184 2.80 7.83 14.39
C ASP A 184 3.54 7.82 15.73
N ASN A 185 4.17 6.69 16.08
CA ASN A 185 5.05 6.63 17.23
C ASN A 185 6.40 7.27 16.89
N GLU A 186 6.55 8.53 17.28
CA GLU A 186 7.74 9.33 17.03
C GLU A 186 8.81 9.23 18.14
N GLU A 187 8.63 8.38 19.16
CA GLU A 187 9.57 8.25 20.28
C GLU A 187 10.98 7.87 19.85
N ASP A 188 11.09 6.93 18.90
CA ASP A 188 12.35 6.44 18.39
C ASP A 188 12.35 6.39 16.86
N LYS A 189 12.73 7.50 16.23
CA LYS A 189 12.80 7.66 14.77
C LYS A 189 14.04 6.98 14.18
N PHE A 190 14.18 5.67 14.37
CA PHE A 190 15.34 4.91 13.88
C PHE A 190 15.52 4.94 12.36
N TRP A 191 14.46 5.28 11.61
CA TRP A 191 14.48 5.42 10.16
C TRP A 191 15.02 6.77 9.67
N ALA A 192 15.17 7.77 10.54
CA ALA A 192 15.64 9.13 10.20
C ALA A 192 17.13 9.17 9.84
#